data_AF-A0A4P9YTQ7-F1
#
_entry.id   AF-A0A4P9YTQ7-F1
#
_cell.length_a   1.000
_cell.length_b   1.000
_cell.length_c   1.000
_cell.angle_alpha   90.00
_cell.angle_beta   90.00
_cell.angle_gamma   90.00
#
_symmetry.space_group_name_H-M   'P 1'
#
loop_
_entity.id
_entity.type
_entity.pdbx_description
1 polymer ?
#
loop_
_entity_poly.entity_id
_entity_poly.type
_entity_poly.pdbx_seq_one_letter_code
_entity_poly.pdbx_strand_id
1 'polypeptide(L)'
;FRPTLILVAIRLGIDELNPLYHPAVKMCLAFPQSVGIAGGRPSASLYFVGFDGDDLFYLDPHCTRATVSTKAPATYTDEDLASYHCPRPRSIRIHRLDPSMLIGFYCRDRQDF
;
A
#
# COMPACT_ATOMS: atom_id res chain seq x y z
N PHE A 1 14.75 -21.18 6.24
CA PHE A 1 13.58 -20.43 5.72
C PHE A 1 14.08 -19.40 4.72
N ARG A 2 13.30 -19.03 3.71
CA ARG A 2 13.66 -17.95 2.76
C ARG A 2 12.68 -16.79 3.01
N PRO A 3 13.16 -15.54 3.21
CA PRO A 3 12.26 -14.40 3.33
C PRO A 3 11.27 -14.38 2.16
N THR A 4 9.98 -14.27 2.48
CA THR A 4 8.89 -14.48 1.51
C THR A 4 7.95 -13.30 1.53
N LEU A 5 7.72 -12.73 0.34
CA LEU A 5 6.65 -11.78 0.09
C LEU A 5 5.44 -12.57 -0.43
N ILE A 6 4.38 -12.59 0.36
CA ILE A 6 3.10 -13.20 0.01
C ILE A 6 2.21 -12.10 -0.58
N LEU A 7 1.73 -12.33 -1.80
CA LEU A 7 0.85 -11.42 -2.51
C LEU A 7 -0.49 -12.12 -2.78
N VAL A 8 -1.57 -11.57 -2.25
CA VAL A 8 -2.92 -12.12 -2.38
C VAL A 8 -3.74 -11.20 -3.28
N ALA A 9 -3.87 -11.59 -4.55
CA ALA A 9 -4.76 -10.92 -5.49
C ALA A 9 -6.20 -11.35 -5.20
N ILE A 10 -7.08 -10.38 -4.93
CA ILE A 10 -8.44 -10.67 -4.49
C ILE A 10 -9.44 -9.66 -5.05
N ARG A 11 -10.68 -10.12 -5.24
CA ARG A 11 -11.84 -9.28 -5.56
C ARG A 11 -12.94 -9.47 -4.52
N LEU A 12 -13.24 -8.43 -3.76
CA LEU A 12 -14.15 -8.46 -2.60
C LEU A 12 -15.50 -7.75 -2.86
N GLY A 13 -15.89 -7.67 -4.13
CA GLY A 13 -17.12 -7.00 -4.57
C GLY A 13 -17.20 -6.91 -6.09
N ILE A 14 -18.35 -6.49 -6.60
CA ILE A 14 -18.56 -6.28 -8.04
C ILE A 14 -18.14 -4.87 -8.41
N ASP A 15 -18.94 -3.87 -8.00
CA ASP A 15 -18.69 -2.46 -8.29
C ASP A 15 -18.02 -1.75 -7.11
N GLU A 16 -18.41 -2.11 -5.89
CA GLU A 16 -17.88 -1.54 -4.64
C GLU A 16 -17.42 -2.67 -3.71
N LEU A 17 -16.49 -2.34 -2.81
CA LEU A 17 -16.10 -3.25 -1.73
C LEU A 17 -17.31 -3.59 -0.86
N ASN A 18 -17.61 -4.88 -0.71
CA ASN A 18 -18.73 -5.29 0.14
C ASN A 18 -18.42 -4.94 1.62
N PRO A 19 -19.30 -4.20 2.32
CA PRO A 19 -19.09 -3.79 3.72
C PRO A 19 -18.79 -4.93 4.69
N LEU A 20 -19.25 -6.14 4.38
CA LEU A 20 -18.94 -7.35 5.15
C LEU A 20 -17.42 -7.56 5.32
N TYR A 21 -16.63 -7.17 4.32
CA TYR A 21 -15.18 -7.35 4.33
C TYR A 21 -14.39 -6.19 4.93
N HIS A 22 -15.02 -5.05 5.24
CA HIS A 22 -14.32 -3.89 5.80
C HIS A 22 -13.48 -4.24 7.05
N PRO A 23 -13.99 -5.01 8.03
CA PRO A 23 -13.19 -5.38 9.19
C PRO A 23 -11.99 -6.27 8.82
N ALA A 24 -12.17 -7.19 7.88
CA ALA A 24 -11.12 -8.11 7.44
C ALA A 24 -9.99 -7.36 6.70
N VAL A 25 -10.33 -6.42 5.82
CA VAL A 25 -9.36 -5.56 5.11
C VAL A 25 -8.56 -4.72 6.11
N LYS A 26 -9.22 -4.12 7.11
CA LYS A 26 -8.54 -3.38 8.18
C LYS A 26 -7.61 -4.29 8.98
N MET A 27 -8.05 -5.52 9.29
CA MET A 27 -7.21 -6.50 9.98
C MET A 27 -5.96 -6.87 9.17
N CYS A 28 -6.09 -7.05 7.84
CA CYS A 28 -4.94 -7.28 6.97
C CYS A 28 -3.87 -6.20 7.11
N LEU A 29 -4.27 -4.93 7.19
CA LEU A 29 -3.34 -3.81 7.41
C LEU A 29 -2.75 -3.76 8.84
N ALA A 30 -3.41 -4.38 9.82
CA ALA A 30 -2.97 -4.39 11.21
C ALA A 30 -1.93 -5.48 11.53
N PHE A 31 -1.73 -6.47 10.65
CA PHE A 31 -0.71 -7.49 10.86
C PHE A 31 0.71 -6.88 10.87
N PRO A 32 1.61 -7.32 11.78
CA PRO A 32 3.00 -6.90 11.76
C PRO A 32 3.73 -7.19 10.43
N GLN A 33 3.29 -8.23 9.73
CA GLN A 33 3.81 -8.65 8.43
C GLN A 33 3.23 -7.82 7.27
N SER A 34 2.17 -7.04 7.50
CA SER A 34 1.54 -6.25 6.44
C SER A 34 2.56 -5.32 5.80
N VAL A 35 2.68 -5.39 4.48
CA VAL A 35 3.42 -4.37 3.72
C VAL A 35 2.48 -3.34 3.11
N GLY A 36 1.17 -3.59 3.10
CA GLY A 36 0.15 -2.70 2.56
C GLY A 36 -0.75 -3.37 1.54
N ILE A 37 -1.60 -2.56 0.90
CA ILE A 37 -2.53 -2.99 -0.14
C ILE A 37 -2.30 -2.12 -1.37
N ALA A 38 -2.01 -2.73 -2.51
CA ALA A 38 -2.06 -2.05 -3.80
C ALA A 38 -3.45 -2.23 -4.39
N GLY A 39 -4.09 -1.14 -4.80
CA GLY A 39 -5.44 -1.18 -5.36
C GLY A 39 -5.82 0.18 -5.91
N GLY A 40 -7.12 0.44 -6.01
CA GLY A 40 -7.64 1.71 -6.54
C GLY A 40 -8.35 1.51 -7.86
N ARG A 41 -9.03 2.58 -8.30
CA ARG A 41 -9.89 2.53 -9.48
C ARG A 41 -9.05 2.50 -10.76
N PRO A 42 -9.62 2.09 -11.91
CA PRO A 42 -8.95 2.23 -13.21
C PRO A 42 -8.39 3.64 -13.39
N SER A 43 -7.10 3.74 -13.76
CA SER A 43 -6.35 5.01 -13.89
C SER A 43 -6.18 5.82 -12.60
N ALA A 44 -6.41 5.20 -11.44
CA ALA A 44 -6.27 5.80 -10.11
C ALA A 44 -5.77 4.79 -9.08
N SER A 45 -4.59 4.19 -9.34
CA SER A 45 -3.96 3.22 -8.42
C SER A 45 -3.34 3.90 -7.20
N LEU A 46 -3.64 3.40 -6.00
CA LEU A 46 -3.15 3.89 -4.72
C LEU A 46 -2.45 2.75 -3.95
N TYR A 47 -1.55 3.12 -3.04
CA TYR A 47 -0.90 2.18 -2.13
C TYR A 47 -1.30 2.46 -0.68
N PHE A 48 -2.14 1.61 -0.10
CA PHE A 48 -2.66 1.76 1.25
C PHE A 48 -1.70 1.18 2.28
N VAL A 49 -1.39 1.96 3.31
CA VAL A 49 -0.34 1.65 4.30
C VAL A 49 -0.86 1.48 5.72
N GLY A 50 -2.13 1.84 5.97
CA GLY A 50 -2.72 1.78 7.30
C GLY A 50 -4.12 2.36 7.33
N PHE A 51 -4.72 2.44 8.52
CA PHE A 51 -6.07 2.95 8.71
C PHE A 51 -6.24 3.62 10.08
N ASP A 52 -7.24 4.48 10.18
CA ASP A 52 -7.82 5.00 11.43
C ASP A 52 -9.34 5.07 11.28
N GLY A 53 -10.07 4.39 12.16
CA GLY A 53 -11.52 4.22 12.01
C GLY A 53 -11.90 3.57 10.67
N ASP A 54 -12.53 4.34 9.79
CA ASP A 54 -12.92 3.94 8.43
C ASP A 54 -12.11 4.66 7.34
N ASP A 55 -11.09 5.43 7.72
CA ASP A 55 -10.18 6.11 6.82
C ASP A 55 -8.94 5.24 6.58
N LEU A 56 -8.63 4.99 5.31
CA LEU A 56 -7.43 4.31 4.86
C LEU A 56 -6.39 5.34 4.42
N PHE A 57 -5.18 5.25 4.95
CA PHE A 57 -4.06 6.11 4.56
C PHE A 57 -3.32 5.51 3.37
N TYR A 58 -2.93 6.36 2.41
CA TYR A 58 -2.31 5.90 1.18
C TYR A 58 -1.21 6.82 0.64
N LEU A 59 -0.37 6.23 -0.21
CA LEU A 59 0.56 6.89 -1.10
C LEU A 59 -0.04 6.95 -2.51
N ASP A 60 0.12 8.10 -3.17
CA ASP A 60 -0.48 8.41 -4.45
C ASP A 60 0.62 8.67 -5.51
N PRO A 61 0.75 7.81 -6.53
CA PRO A 61 1.77 7.95 -7.56
C PRO A 61 1.43 9.00 -8.64
N HIS A 62 0.22 9.59 -8.64
CA HIS A 62 -0.25 10.48 -9.72
C HIS A 62 0.28 11.91 -9.61
N CYS A 63 1.58 12.05 -9.40
CA CYS A 63 2.30 13.32 -9.44
C CYS A 63 3.59 13.10 -10.22
N THR A 64 3.64 13.60 -11.46
CA THR A 64 4.86 13.52 -12.27
C THR A 64 5.96 14.38 -11.63
N ARG A 65 7.15 13.79 -11.47
CA ARG A 65 8.33 14.48 -10.94
C ARG A 65 9.48 14.35 -11.92
N ALA A 66 10.45 15.26 -11.83
CA ALA A 66 11.69 15.15 -12.59
C ALA A 66 12.42 13.85 -12.20
N THR A 67 13.08 13.23 -13.18
CA THR A 67 13.90 12.04 -12.93
C THR A 67 15.12 12.41 -12.08
N VAL A 68 15.45 11.54 -11.13
CA VAL A 68 16.70 11.62 -10.35
C VAL A 68 17.72 10.73 -11.04
N SER A 69 18.87 11.29 -11.41
CA SER A 69 19.94 10.54 -12.07
C SER A 69 20.40 9.37 -11.21
N THR A 70 20.69 8.23 -11.84
CA THR A 70 21.22 7.06 -11.13
C THR A 70 22.63 7.34 -10.62
N LYS A 71 22.83 7.15 -9.32
CA LYS A 71 24.11 7.32 -8.63
C LYS A 71 24.48 6.04 -7.87
N ALA A 72 25.71 5.97 -7.38
CA ALA A 72 26.10 4.90 -6.46
C ALA A 72 25.30 5.02 -5.14
N PRO A 73 24.89 3.92 -4.48
CA PRO A 73 23.98 3.98 -3.33
C PRO A 73 24.39 4.93 -2.21
N ALA A 74 25.69 5.01 -1.90
CA ALA A 74 26.21 5.88 -0.86
C ALA A 74 26.34 7.37 -1.27
N THR A 75 25.96 7.72 -2.49
CA THR A 75 26.17 9.07 -3.07
C THR A 75 24.87 9.83 -3.33
N TYR A 76 23.72 9.26 -2.98
CA TYR A 76 22.45 9.99 -2.97
C TYR A 76 22.44 11.02 -1.83
N THR A 77 22.03 12.24 -2.14
CA THR A 77 21.81 13.30 -1.15
C THR A 77 20.36 13.28 -0.65
N ASP A 78 20.08 13.97 0.45
CA ASP A 78 18.70 14.15 0.93
C ASP A 78 17.81 14.84 -0.10
N GLU A 79 18.39 15.75 -0.90
CA GLU A 79 17.68 16.42 -1.99
C GLU A 79 17.29 15.44 -3.12
N ASP A 80 18.16 14.49 -3.44
CA ASP A 80 17.85 13.41 -4.39
C ASP A 80 16.70 12.53 -3.88
N LEU A 81 16.65 12.26 -2.58
CA LEU A 81 15.67 11.37 -1.97
C LEU A 81 14.35 12.07 -1.63
N ALA A 82 14.35 13.39 -1.49
CA ALA A 82 13.17 14.19 -1.13
C ALA A 82 11.98 13.94 -2.06
N SER A 83 12.21 13.57 -3.33
CA SER A 83 11.12 13.25 -4.26
C SER A 83 10.42 11.92 -4.01
N TYR A 84 11.06 11.01 -3.27
CA TYR A 84 10.58 9.65 -2.95
C TYR A 84 9.92 9.57 -1.58
N HIS A 85 9.89 10.66 -0.82
CA HIS A 85 9.17 10.78 0.44
C HIS A 85 7.92 11.64 0.27
N CYS A 86 6.80 11.19 0.82
CA CYS A 86 5.56 11.96 0.83
C CYS A 86 5.39 12.66 2.19
N PRO A 87 5.48 14.00 2.27
CA PRO A 87 5.41 14.72 3.54
C PRO A 87 3.98 14.88 4.07
N ARG A 88 2.96 14.63 3.23
CA ARG A 88 1.56 14.82 3.58
C ARG A 88 0.83 13.50 3.53
N PRO A 89 0.30 13.01 4.67
CA PRO A 89 -0.57 11.85 4.66
C PRO A 89 -1.85 12.18 3.88
N ARG A 90 -2.32 11.24 3.08
CA ARG A 90 -3.62 11.31 2.40
C ARG A 90 -4.48 10.16 2.89
N SER A 91 -5.79 10.38 2.95
CA SER A 91 -6.74 9.34 3.35
C SER A 91 -8.01 9.35 2.49
N ILE A 92 -8.63 8.18 2.38
CA ILE A 92 -9.97 8.00 1.82
C ILE A 92 -10.77 7.07 2.72
N ARG A 93 -12.09 7.16 2.67
CA ARG A 93 -12.96 6.19 3.32
C ARG A 93 -12.83 4.80 2.69
N ILE A 94 -12.87 3.75 3.50
CA ILE A 94 -12.76 2.34 3.05
C ILE A 94 -13.80 1.94 2.01
N HIS A 95 -15.01 2.51 2.02
CA HIS A 95 -16.03 2.24 0.99
C HIS A 95 -15.61 2.71 -0.42
N ARG A 96 -14.59 3.58 -0.53
CA ARG A 96 -14.04 4.05 -1.81
C ARG A 96 -12.90 3.18 -2.32
N LEU A 97 -12.48 2.17 -1.56
CA LEU A 97 -11.50 1.19 -2.00
C LEU A 97 -12.11 0.36 -3.13
N ASP A 98 -11.36 0.20 -4.22
CA ASP A 98 -11.76 -0.68 -5.32
C ASP A 98 -11.85 -2.13 -4.83
N PRO A 99 -12.89 -2.90 -5.19
CA PRO A 99 -13.02 -4.28 -4.74
C PRO A 99 -11.89 -5.17 -5.23
N SER A 100 -11.19 -4.82 -6.31
CA SER A 100 -10.02 -5.52 -6.85
C SER A 100 -8.73 -4.97 -6.26
N MET A 101 -8.00 -5.80 -5.51
CA MET A 101 -6.80 -5.37 -4.79
C MET A 101 -5.75 -6.48 -4.67
N LEU A 102 -4.54 -6.09 -4.32
CA LEU A 102 -3.40 -6.96 -4.02
C LEU A 102 -2.93 -6.67 -2.60
N ILE A 103 -3.13 -7.62 -1.69
CA ILE A 103 -2.72 -7.51 -0.28
C ILE A 103 -1.35 -8.15 -0.12
N GLY A 104 -0.41 -7.44 0.52
CA GLY A 104 0.95 -7.91 0.71
C GLY A 104 1.30 -8.21 2.17
N PHE A 105 1.97 -9.34 2.40
CA PHE A 105 2.58 -9.69 3.67
C PHE A 105 4.05 -10.11 3.47
N TYR A 106 4.95 -9.61 4.31
CA TYR A 106 6.35 -9.99 4.31
C TYR A 106 6.70 -10.80 5.55
N CYS A 107 7.09 -12.06 5.34
CA CYS A 107 7.59 -12.94 6.39
C CYS A 107 9.11 -13.06 6.23
N ARG A 108 9.87 -12.51 7.18
CA ARG A 108 11.34 -12.52 7.12
C ARG A 108 11.89 -13.90 7.42
N ASP A 109 11.33 -14.55 8.41
CA ASP A 109 11.74 -15.87 8.88
C ASP A 109 10.52 -16.78 9.16
N ARG A 110 10.79 -17.97 9.72
CA ARG A 110 9.77 -18.98 9.97
C ARG A 110 8.82 -18.60 11.12
N GLN A 111 9.23 -17.70 12.01
CA GLN A 111 8.39 -17.26 13.12
C GLN A 111 7.37 -16.21 12.65
N ASP A 112 7.71 -15.45 11.62
CA ASP A 112 6.78 -14.48 11.00
C ASP A 112 5.67 -15.15 10.17
N PHE A 113 5.86 -16.40 9.72
CA PHE A 113 4.94 -17.16 8.86
C PHE A 113 3.97 -18.03 9.66
#